data_AF-A0A9P4K597-F1
#
_entry.id   AF-A0A9P4K597-F1
#
_cell.length_a   1.000
_cell.length_b   1.000
_cell.length_c   1.000
_cell.angle_alpha   90.00
_cell.angle_beta   90.00
_cell.angle_gamma   90.00
#
_symmetry.space_group_name_H-M   'P 1'
#
loop_
_entity.id
_entity.type
_entity.pdbx_description
1 polymer ?
#
loop_
_entity_poly.entity_id
_entity_poly.type
_entity_poly.pdbx_seq_one_letter_code
_entity_poly.pdbx_strand_id
1 'polypeptide(L)'
;MVHKVLFWSGFAVGVRLYQLGLEMRPLFNKESLWVYPVFATIGGSFGYWLMGVEERQYKMLTDRRDALLEKRARRKEREDAAGEH
;
A
#
# COMPACT_ATOMS: atom_id res chain seq x y z
N MET A 1 -2.68 -0.06 8.89
CA MET A 1 -1.72 1.03 8.67
C MET A 1 -0.35 0.69 9.25
N VAL A 2 -0.24 0.50 10.56
CA VAL A 2 1.03 0.14 11.24
C VAL A 2 1.67 -1.13 10.67
N HIS A 3 0.88 -2.17 10.33
CA HIS A 3 1.42 -3.41 9.77
C HIS A 3 2.13 -3.21 8.42
N LYS A 4 1.66 -2.31 7.54
CA LYS A 4 2.28 -2.05 6.24
C LYS A 4 3.60 -1.31 6.42
N VAL A 5 3.63 -0.30 7.28
CA VAL A 5 4.85 0.45 7.60
C VAL A 5 5.89 -0.47 8.26
N LEU A 6 5.49 -1.29 9.24
CA LEU A 6 6.36 -2.28 9.87
C LEU A 6 6.88 -3.30 8.86
N PHE A 7 6.03 -3.78 7.95
CA PHE A 7 6.44 -4.69 6.87
C PHE A 7 7.50 -4.05 5.97
N TRP A 8 7.26 -2.84 5.47
CA TRP A 8 8.20 -2.16 4.57
C TRP A 8 9.50 -1.73 5.26
N SER A 9 9.44 -1.32 6.53
CA SER A 9 10.62 -1.07 7.36
C SER A 9 11.44 -2.35 7.59
N GLY A 10 10.79 -3.44 8.00
CA GLY A 10 11.44 -4.75 8.19
C GLY A 10 11.98 -5.32 6.88
N PHE A 11 11.28 -5.12 5.78
CA PHE A 11 11.71 -5.51 4.44
C PHE A 11 12.98 -4.77 4.02
N ALA A 12 13.06 -3.45 4.22
CA ALA A 12 14.28 -2.69 3.90
C ALA A 12 15.50 -3.14 4.73
N VAL A 13 15.28 -3.47 6.00
CA VAL A 13 16.31 -4.10 6.85
C VAL A 13 16.69 -5.48 6.31
N GLY A 14 15.71 -6.29 5.90
CA GLY A 14 15.93 -7.58 5.27
C GLY A 14 16.73 -7.49 3.97
N VAL A 15 16.47 -6.49 3.13
CA VAL A 15 17.23 -6.21 1.91
C VAL A 15 18.68 -5.86 2.24
N ARG A 16 18.92 -5.08 3.31
CA ARG A 16 20.28 -4.78 3.79
C ARG A 16 21.01 -6.04 4.26
N LEU A 17 20.34 -6.92 4.99
CA LEU A 17 20.89 -8.22 5.41
C LEU A 17 21.19 -9.11 4.20
N TYR A 18 20.31 -9.11 3.19
CA TYR A 18 20.52 -9.84 1.95
C TYR A 18 21.74 -9.31 1.17
N GLN A 19 21.89 -7.99 1.05
CA GLN A 19 23.08 -7.37 0.47
C GLN A 19 24.36 -7.82 1.18
N LEU A 20 24.38 -7.78 2.51
CA LEU A 20 25.56 -8.19 3.29
C LEU A 20 25.85 -9.68 3.16
N GLY A 21 24.81 -10.51 3.03
CA GLY A 21 24.92 -11.93 2.73
C GLY A 21 25.58 -12.19 1.37
N LEU A 22 25.23 -11.41 0.35
CA LEU A 22 25.88 -11.47 -0.97
C LEU A 22 27.34 -11.01 -0.93
N GLU A 23 27.64 -9.95 -0.17
CA GLU A 23 29.01 -9.44 0.00
C GLU A 23 29.87 -10.28 0.97
N MET A 24 29.32 -11.35 1.56
CA MET A 24 29.94 -12.15 2.63
C MET A 24 30.55 -11.29 3.76
N ARG A 25 29.95 -10.13 4.04
CA ARG A 25 30.39 -9.26 5.13
C ARG A 25 29.68 -9.62 6.44
N PRO A 26 30.36 -9.47 7.59
CA PRO A 26 29.75 -9.74 8.88
C PRO A 26 28.51 -8.86 9.10
N LEU A 27 27.39 -9.50 9.43
CA LEU A 27 26.07 -8.85 9.60
C LEU A 27 26.06 -7.86 10.77
N PHE A 28 26.85 -8.11 11.81
CA PHE A 28 26.86 -7.31 13.03
C PHE A 28 28.24 -6.68 13.26
N ASN A 29 28.55 -5.63 12.49
CA ASN A 29 29.66 -4.73 12.79
C ASN A 29 29.17 -3.55 13.64
N LYS A 30 29.84 -3.26 14.76
CA LYS A 30 29.46 -2.18 15.69
C LYS A 30 29.39 -0.81 15.01
N GLU A 31 30.23 -0.56 14.01
CA GLU A 31 30.22 0.67 13.22
C GLU A 31 29.04 0.77 12.24
N SER A 32 28.43 -0.37 11.87
CA SER A 32 27.36 -0.43 10.86
C SER A 32 25.97 -0.59 11.47
N LEU A 33 25.84 -0.69 12.80
CA LEU A 33 24.56 -0.93 13.46
C LEU A 33 23.54 0.21 13.25
N TRP A 34 24.02 1.45 13.07
CA TRP A 34 23.16 2.62 12.77
C TRP A 34 22.55 2.58 11.35
N VAL A 35 23.08 1.75 10.46
CA VAL A 35 22.56 1.62 9.10
C VAL A 35 21.20 0.92 9.12
N TYR A 36 20.95 0.00 10.06
CA TYR A 36 19.67 -0.69 10.20
C TYR A 36 18.48 0.24 10.46
N PRO A 37 18.51 1.17 11.44
CA PRO A 37 17.44 2.14 11.62
C PRO A 37 17.30 3.09 10.42
N VAL A 38 18.38 3.43 9.71
CA VAL A 38 18.28 4.23 8.47
C VAL A 38 17.51 3.49 7.38
N PHE A 39 17.85 2.24 7.11
CA PHE A 39 17.11 1.40 6.16
C PHE A 39 15.66 1.20 6.60
N ALA A 40 15.41 0.99 7.89
CA ALA A 40 14.06 0.89 8.43
C ALA A 40 13.25 2.18 8.23
N THR A 41 13.89 3.34 8.37
CA THR A 41 13.24 4.66 8.19
C THR A 41 12.95 4.93 6.72
N ILE A 42 13.88 4.60 5.82
CA ILE A 42 13.67 4.71 4.36
C ILE A 42 12.57 3.76 3.91
N GLY A 43 12.62 2.49 4.33
CA GLY A 43 11.59 1.50 4.04
C GLY A 43 10.22 1.89 4.59
N GLY A 44 10.17 2.40 5.83
CA GLY A 44 8.94 2.87 6.44
C GLY A 44 8.34 4.07 5.72
N SER A 45 9.18 5.03 5.32
CA SER A 45 8.77 6.21 4.54
C SER A 45 8.25 5.80 3.17
N PHE A 46 8.92 4.86 2.51
CA PHE A 46 8.47 4.30 1.23
C PHE A 46 7.12 3.58 1.38
N GLY A 47 6.96 2.74 2.40
CA GLY A 47 5.70 2.05 2.69
C GLY A 47 4.54 3.00 2.98
N TYR A 48 4.80 4.11 3.68
CA TYR A 48 3.82 5.16 3.93
C TYR A 48 3.40 5.86 2.63
N TRP A 49 4.35 6.18 1.75
CA TRP A 49 4.05 6.77 0.45
C TRP A 49 3.20 5.84 -0.44
N LEU A 50 3.56 4.56 -0.51
CA LEU A 50 2.85 3.53 -1.29
C LEU A 50 1.40 3.38 -0.82
N MET A 51 1.17 3.44 0.49
CA MET A 51 -0.18 3.44 1.06
C MET A 51 -1.01 4.61 0.52
N GLY A 52 -0.44 5.82 0.44
CA GLY A 52 -1.14 6.97 -0.13
C GLY A 52 -1.44 6.83 -1.62
N VAL A 53 -0.61 6.08 -2.37
CA VAL A 53 -0.90 5.74 -3.78
C VAL A 53 -2.07 4.76 -3.87
N GLU A 54 -2.04 3.68 -3.07
CA GLU A 54 -3.09 2.66 -3.03
C GLU A 54 -4.45 3.26 -2.65
N GLU A 55 -4.48 4.14 -1.66
CA GLU A 55 -5.70 4.81 -1.20
C GLU A 55 -6.33 5.67 -2.30
N ARG A 56 -5.51 6.38 -3.09
CA ARG A 56 -5.98 7.14 -4.26
C ARG A 56 -6.59 6.22 -5.32
N GLN A 57 -5.98 5.08 -5.59
CA GLN A 57 -6.50 4.12 -6.57
C GLN A 57 -7.80 3.49 -6.10
N TYR A 58 -7.87 3.08 -4.84
CA TYR A 58 -9.07 2.45 -4.28
C TYR A 58 -10.25 3.42 -4.26
N LYS A 59 -10.00 4.68 -3.86
CA LYS A 59 -11.01 5.74 -3.90
C LYS A 59 -11.57 5.93 -5.30
N MET A 60 -10.70 6.03 -6.31
CA MET A 60 -11.14 6.16 -7.70
C MET A 60 -11.98 4.97 -8.18
N LEU A 61 -11.63 3.76 -7.75
CA LEU A 61 -12.37 2.55 -8.09
C LEU A 61 -13.76 2.54 -7.45
N THR A 62 -13.84 2.88 -6.16
CA THR A 62 -15.09 2.98 -5.40
C THR A 62 -16.01 4.05 -5.98
N ASP A 63 -15.49 5.24 -6.28
CA ASP A 63 -16.25 6.34 -6.86
C ASP A 63 -16.90 5.93 -8.21
N ARG A 64 -16.15 5.21 -9.06
CA ARG A 64 -16.68 4.67 -10.32
C ARG A 64 -17.75 3.61 -10.09
N ARG A 65 -17.54 2.71 -9.13
CA ARG A 65 -18.51 1.66 -8.78
C ARG A 65 -19.82 2.27 -8.29
N ASP A 66 -19.75 3.30 -7.46
CA ASP A 66 -20.92 3.97 -6.91
C ASP A 66 -21.69 4.73 -8.00
N ALA A 67 -20.99 5.44 -8.88
CA ALA A 67 -21.61 6.12 -10.02
C ALA A 67 -22.33 5.13 -10.98
N LEU A 68 -21.77 3.94 -11.19
CA LEU A 68 -22.40 2.90 -12.01
C LEU A 68 -23.65 2.31 -11.35
N LEU A 69 -23.61 2.09 -10.03
CA LEU A 69 -24.75 1.56 -9.29
C LEU A 69 -25.89 2.56 -9.18
N GLU A 70 -25.58 3.84 -8.97
CA GLU A 70 -26.58 4.90 -8.97
C GLU A 70 -27.26 5.02 -10.35
N LYS A 71 -26.49 4.89 -11.45
CA LYS A 71 -27.08 4.81 -12.81
C LYS A 71 -27.99 3.60 -12.98
N ARG A 72 -27.62 2.43 -12.45
CA ARG A 72 -28.45 1.22 -12.51
C ARG A 72 -29.72 1.36 -11.65
N ALA A 73 -29.62 1.95 -10.47
CA ALA A 73 -30.76 2.23 -9.59
C ALA A 73 -31.77 3.15 -10.30
N ARG A 74 -31.30 4.27 -10.85
CA ARG A 74 -32.14 5.20 -11.64
C ARG A 74 -32.77 4.55 -12.86
N ARG A 75 -32.08 3.61 -13.52
CA ARG A 75 -32.64 2.88 -14.65
C ARG A 75 -33.76 1.95 -14.20
N LYS A 76 -33.55 1.21 -13.11
CA LYS A 76 -34.55 0.32 -12.52
C LYS A 76 -35.80 1.11 -12.10
N GLU A 77 -35.66 2.23 -11.42
CA GLU A 77 -36.79 3.09 -11.04
C GLU A 77 -37.62 3.57 -12.25
N ARG A 78 -36.98 3.86 -13.38
CA ARG A 78 -37.66 4.25 -14.62
C ARG A 78 -38.35 3.07 -15.31
N GLU A 79 -37.75 1.89 -15.28
CA GLU A 79 -38.32 0.67 -15.84
C GLU A 79 -39.52 0.19 -14.99
N ASP A 80 -39.42 0.27 -13.66
CA ASP A 80 -40.52 -0.02 -12.73
C ASP A 80 -41.69 0.98 -12.93
N ALA A 81 -41.41 2.28 -13.06
CA ALA A 81 -42.44 3.31 -13.32
C ALA A 81 -43.07 3.21 -14.72
N ALA A 82 -42.37 2.65 -15.71
CA ALA A 82 -42.89 2.43 -17.06
C ALA A 82 -43.65 1.09 -17.21
N GLY A 83 -43.41 0.13 -16.31
CA GLY A 83 -44.08 -1.17 -16.27
C GLY A 83 -45.35 -1.22 -15.41
N GLU A 84 -45.67 -0.14 -14.68
CA GLU A 84 -46.93 0.02 -13.92
C GLU A 84 -48.10 0.60 -14.77
N HIS A 85 -47.98 0.61 -16.11
CA HIS A 85 -49.06 0.92 -17.05
C HIS A 85 -49.44 -0.30 -17.89
#